data_AF-E1YAN3-F1
#
_entry.id   AF-E1YAN3-F1
#
_cell.length_a   1.000
_cell.length_b   1.000
_cell.length_c   1.000
_cell.angle_alpha   90.00
_cell.angle_beta   90.00
_cell.angle_gamma   90.00
#
_symmetry.space_group_name_H-M   'P 1'
#
loop_
_entity.id
_entity.type
_entity.pdbx_description
1 polymer ?
#
loop_
_entity_poly.entity_id
_entity_poly.type
_entity_poly.pdbx_seq_one_letter_code
_entity_poly.pdbx_strand_id
1 'polypeptide(L)'
;MPVDDPNTHLELTMIHEVMVLDHGGVDLAFIQYGASLKLWLFSALLAGIAIPLRTGLPLMDMIISITGILVIAMLVGIIESCMARLKLLHVPQMLVVALSVTVAALLWIMR
;
A
#
# COMPACT_ATOMS: atom_id res chain seq x y z
N MET A 1 -6.61 5.43 0.55
CA MET A 1 -7.04 4.78 -0.70
C MET A 1 -7.30 5.83 -1.80
N PRO A 2 -6.39 5.98 -2.77
CA PRO A 2 -6.45 7.07 -3.77
C PRO A 2 -7.32 6.74 -4.98
N VAL A 3 -7.94 5.55 -5.04
CA VAL A 3 -8.76 5.12 -6.17
C VAL A 3 -10.20 4.99 -5.72
N ASP A 4 -11.07 5.84 -6.25
CA ASP A 4 -12.49 5.86 -5.94
C ASP A 4 -13.27 6.59 -7.05
N ASP A 5 -14.59 6.46 -7.09
CA ASP A 5 -15.41 7.28 -7.99
C ASP A 5 -15.80 8.61 -7.30
N PRO A 6 -15.27 9.77 -7.74
CA PRO A 6 -15.61 11.06 -7.14
C PRO A 6 -17.05 11.51 -7.42
N ASN A 7 -17.74 10.93 -8.42
CA ASN A 7 -19.06 11.40 -8.83
C ASN A 7 -20.21 10.88 -7.95
N THR A 8 -19.97 9.88 -7.09
CA THR A 8 -21.02 9.22 -6.30
C THR A 8 -20.79 9.31 -4.79
N HIS A 9 -20.04 10.32 -4.34
CA HIS A 9 -19.63 10.51 -2.93
C HIS A 9 -20.80 10.64 -1.94
N LEU A 10 -22.02 10.96 -2.40
CA LEU A 10 -23.25 11.02 -1.61
C LEU A 10 -24.21 9.83 -1.84
N GLU A 11 -23.81 8.85 -2.63
CA GLU A 11 -24.55 7.62 -2.88
C GLU A 11 -23.64 6.43 -2.56
N LEU A 12 -23.55 5.99 -1.30
CA LEU A 12 -23.27 4.60 -0.83
C LEU A 12 -22.47 3.65 -1.76
N THR A 13 -21.45 4.13 -2.47
CA THR A 13 -20.71 3.37 -3.50
C THR A 13 -19.20 3.58 -3.40
N MET A 14 -18.74 4.35 -2.41
CA MET A 14 -17.37 4.23 -1.95
C MET A 14 -17.18 2.81 -1.44
N ILE A 15 -16.60 1.96 -2.28
CA ILE A 15 -16.52 0.51 -2.08
C ILE A 15 -15.95 0.20 -0.69
N HIS A 16 -14.95 0.97 -0.25
CA HIS A 16 -14.35 0.79 1.07
C HIS A 16 -15.25 1.17 2.24
N GLU A 17 -16.07 2.20 2.10
CA GLU A 17 -16.96 2.62 3.19
C GLU A 17 -18.13 1.65 3.32
N VAL A 18 -18.70 1.18 2.21
CA VAL A 18 -19.78 0.19 2.20
C VAL A 18 -19.34 -1.15 2.79
N MET A 19 -18.10 -1.58 2.52
CA MET A 19 -17.55 -2.83 3.08
C MET A 19 -17.48 -2.84 4.61
N VAL A 20 -17.51 -1.67 5.25
CA VAL A 20 -17.35 -1.53 6.70
C VAL A 20 -18.58 -0.93 7.38
N LEU A 21 -19.51 -0.36 6.61
CA LEU A 21 -20.66 0.41 7.10
C LEU A 21 -21.56 -0.36 8.07
N ASP A 22 -21.75 -1.65 7.83
CA ASP A 22 -22.61 -2.51 8.65
C ASP A 22 -21.90 -3.05 9.91
N HIS A 23 -20.58 -2.82 10.04
CA HIS A 23 -19.77 -3.33 11.14
C HIS A 23 -19.49 -2.26 12.20
N GLY A 24 -19.76 -2.61 13.46
CA GLY A 24 -19.50 -1.74 14.61
C GLY A 24 -18.69 -2.43 15.70
N GLY A 25 -18.17 -1.64 16.64
CA GLY A 25 -17.49 -2.15 17.84
C GLY A 25 -16.30 -3.06 17.54
N VAL A 26 -16.38 -4.31 18.02
CA VAL A 26 -15.29 -5.29 17.94
C VAL A 26 -15.03 -5.74 16.49
N ASP A 27 -16.08 -5.92 15.69
CA ASP A 27 -15.94 -6.35 14.29
C ASP A 27 -15.22 -5.29 13.47
N LEU A 28 -15.56 -4.02 13.69
CA LEU A 28 -14.87 -2.88 13.09
C LEU A 28 -13.38 -2.85 13.47
N ALA A 29 -13.06 -3.13 14.73
CA ALA A 29 -11.68 -3.17 15.20
C ALA A 29 -10.86 -4.28 14.51
N PHE A 30 -11.44 -5.47 14.30
CA PHE A 30 -10.78 -6.54 13.56
C PHE A 30 -10.57 -6.19 12.09
N ILE A 31 -11.52 -5.52 11.45
CA ILE A 31 -11.37 -5.05 10.06
C ILE A 31 -10.21 -4.05 9.95
N GLN A 32 -10.17 -3.06 10.85
CA GLN A 32 -9.10 -2.04 10.87
C GLN A 32 -7.74 -2.65 11.22
N TYR A 33 -7.69 -3.61 12.14
CA TYR A 33 -6.48 -4.35 12.47
C TYR A 33 -5.99 -5.22 11.29
N GLY A 34 -6.90 -5.87 10.58
CA GLY A 34 -6.55 -6.59 9.35
C GLY A 34 -5.96 -5.68 8.27
N ALA A 35 -6.53 -4.48 8.11
CA ALA A 35 -6.01 -3.48 7.18
C ALA A 35 -4.61 -2.98 7.58
N SER A 36 -4.36 -2.74 8.88
CA SER A 36 -3.04 -2.32 9.37
C SER A 36 -2.00 -3.43 9.22
N LEU A 37 -2.36 -4.69 9.48
CA LEU A 37 -1.49 -5.84 9.24
C LEU A 37 -1.15 -6.01 7.76
N LYS A 38 -2.11 -5.77 6.87
CA LYS A 38 -1.86 -5.81 5.41
C LYS A 38 -0.82 -4.77 4.99
N LEU A 39 -0.96 -3.52 5.47
CA LEU A 39 0.01 -2.47 5.19
C LEU A 39 1.39 -2.78 5.80
N TRP A 40 1.42 -3.30 7.02
CA TRP A 40 2.66 -3.73 7.68
C TRP A 40 3.38 -4.79 6.86
N LEU A 41 2.68 -5.83 6.41
CA LEU A 41 3.25 -6.95 5.68
C LEU A 41 3.83 -6.51 4.33
N PHE A 42 3.08 -5.73 3.55
CA PHE A 42 3.59 -5.21 2.27
C PHE A 42 4.76 -4.26 2.46
N SER A 43 4.73 -3.41 3.50
CA SER A 43 5.84 -2.50 3.81
C SER A 43 7.08 -3.26 4.27
N ALA A 44 6.93 -4.33 5.06
CA ALA A 44 8.03 -5.18 5.50
C ALA A 44 8.68 -5.93 4.33
N LEU A 45 7.86 -6.46 3.41
CA LEU A 45 8.35 -7.11 2.20
C LEU A 45 9.14 -6.11 1.33
N LEU A 46 8.59 -4.92 1.11
CA LEU A 46 9.25 -3.87 0.33
C LEU A 46 10.55 -3.39 1.00
N ALA A 47 10.53 -3.15 2.32
CA ALA A 47 11.72 -2.77 3.09
C ALA A 47 12.83 -3.81 2.98
N GLY A 48 12.48 -5.10 3.09
CA GLY A 48 13.45 -6.20 3.02
C GLY A 48 14.10 -6.35 1.64
N ILE A 49 13.40 -6.00 0.57
CA ILE A 49 13.96 -6.02 -0.80
C ILE A 49 14.76 -4.73 -1.07
N ALA A 50 14.24 -3.58 -0.65
CA ALA A 50 14.84 -2.27 -0.96
C ALA A 50 16.06 -1.94 -0.10
N ILE A 51 16.14 -2.46 1.13
CA ILE A 51 17.21 -2.16 2.09
C ILE A 51 17.97 -3.47 2.40
N PRO A 52 18.93 -3.90 1.56
CA PRO A 52 19.74 -5.09 1.80
C PRO A 52 20.87 -4.84 2.81
N LEU A 53 20.59 -4.12 3.90
CA LEU A 53 21.58 -3.83 4.95
C LEU A 53 21.47 -4.90 6.03
N ARG A 54 22.55 -5.66 6.22
CA ARG A 54 22.71 -6.59 7.34
C ARG A 54 24.02 -6.29 8.04
N THR A 55 23.91 -5.77 9.26
CA THR A 55 25.06 -5.39 10.08
C THR A 55 25.59 -6.55 10.92
N GLY A 56 24.83 -7.66 11.02
CA GLY A 56 25.20 -8.83 11.79
C GLY A 56 24.91 -8.70 13.29
N LEU A 57 24.44 -7.54 13.73
CA LEU A 57 23.95 -7.30 15.08
C LEU A 57 22.41 -7.34 15.07
N PRO A 58 21.78 -8.32 15.76
CA PRO A 58 20.35 -8.58 15.60
C PRO A 58 19.47 -7.39 16.02
N LEU A 59 19.87 -6.64 17.05
CA LEU A 59 19.13 -5.46 17.50
C LEU A 59 19.20 -4.31 16.49
N MET A 60 20.34 -4.12 15.83
CA MET A 60 20.51 -3.04 14.86
C MET A 60 19.76 -3.34 13.55
N ASP A 61 19.81 -4.59 13.10
CA ASP A 61 19.05 -5.05 11.93
C ASP A 61 17.53 -4.95 12.17
N MET A 62 17.06 -5.21 13.39
CA MET A 62 15.67 -5.02 13.79
C MET A 62 15.25 -3.54 13.71
N ILE A 63 16.07 -2.63 14.26
CA ILE A 63 15.79 -1.19 14.23
C ILE A 63 15.74 -0.69 12.79
N ILE A 64 16.71 -1.06 11.95
CA ILE A 64 16.76 -0.67 10.54
C ILE A 64 15.49 -1.14 9.81
N SER A 65 15.07 -2.37 10.05
CA SER A 65 13.87 -2.94 9.42
C SER A 65 12.60 -2.20 9.84
N ILE A 66 12.43 -1.93 11.14
CA ILE A 66 11.27 -1.19 11.67
C ILE A 66 11.25 0.24 11.13
N THR A 67 12.40 0.93 11.14
CA THR A 67 12.50 2.28 10.58
C THR A 67 12.17 2.28 9.08
N GLY A 68 12.64 1.29 8.31
CA GLY A 68 12.30 1.14 6.90
C GLY A 68 10.80 0.98 6.66
N ILE A 69 10.14 0.13 7.45
CA ILE A 69 8.68 -0.05 7.41
C ILE A 69 7.95 1.27 7.69
N LEU A 70 8.37 2.00 8.73
CA LEU A 70 7.76 3.28 9.11
C LEU A 70 7.92 4.35 8.01
N VAL A 71 9.10 4.43 7.40
CA VAL A 71 9.35 5.37 6.29
C VAL A 71 8.45 5.05 5.10
N ILE A 72 8.35 3.78 4.71
CA ILE A 72 7.45 3.36 3.61
C ILE A 72 6.00 3.69 3.93
N ALA A 73 5.53 3.36 5.15
CA ALA A 73 4.17 3.66 5.57
C ALA A 73 3.87 5.17 5.56
N MET A 74 4.82 5.99 6.01
CA MET A 74 4.71 7.45 5.98
C MET A 74 4.64 7.99 4.54
N LEU A 75 5.50 7.48 3.64
CA LEU A 75 5.48 7.87 2.23
C LEU A 75 4.15 7.51 1.58
N VAL A 76 3.62 6.32 1.84
CA VAL A 76 2.30 5.91 1.35
C VAL A 76 1.23 6.88 1.88
N GLY A 77 1.23 7.20 3.17
CA GLY A 77 0.28 8.16 3.75
C GLY A 77 0.36 9.56 3.13
N ILE A 78 1.57 10.06 2.88
CA ILE A 78 1.78 11.36 2.20
C ILE A 78 1.25 11.31 0.77
N ILE A 79 1.59 10.27 0.01
CA ILE A 79 1.13 10.11 -1.37
C ILE A 79 -0.39 10.05 -1.42
N GLU A 80 -1.02 9.25 -0.55
CA GLU A 80 -2.47 9.16 -0.47
C GLU A 80 -3.13 10.48 -0.07
N SER A 81 -2.48 11.28 0.79
CA SER A 81 -3.01 12.58 1.23
C SER A 81 -2.86 13.67 0.17
N CYS A 82 -1.83 13.58 -0.67
CA CYS A 82 -1.54 14.58 -1.71
C CYS A 82 -2.20 14.27 -3.06
N MET A 83 -2.52 13.00 -3.34
CA MET A 83 -3.14 12.61 -4.60
C MET A 83 -4.65 12.86 -4.61
N ALA A 84 -5.15 13.39 -5.72
CA ALA A 84 -6.58 13.40 -6.01
C ALA A 84 -7.10 11.97 -6.26
N ARG A 85 -8.39 11.73 -5.95
CA ARG A 85 -9.01 10.43 -6.19
C ARG A 85 -9.03 10.08 -7.69
N LEU A 86 -8.45 8.93 -8.03
CA LEU A 86 -8.39 8.36 -9.37
C LEU A 86 -9.62 7.51 -9.63
N LYS A 87 -10.23 7.66 -10.80
CA LYS A 87 -11.37 6.83 -11.20
C LYS A 87 -10.95 5.36 -11.34
N LEU A 88 -11.76 4.45 -10.79
CA LEU A 88 -11.55 2.99 -10.83
C LEU A 88 -11.30 2.43 -12.24
N LEU A 89 -11.91 3.03 -13.26
CA LEU A 89 -11.75 2.63 -14.66
C LEU A 89 -10.29 2.72 -15.17
N HIS A 90 -9.44 3.53 -14.53
CA HIS A 90 -8.03 3.65 -14.91
C HIS A 90 -7.13 2.58 -14.26
N VAL A 91 -7.61 1.85 -13.25
CA VAL A 91 -6.80 0.84 -12.54
C VAL A 91 -6.26 -0.24 -13.48
N PRO A 92 -7.05 -0.85 -14.39
CA PRO A 92 -6.53 -1.85 -15.30
C PRO A 92 -5.43 -1.30 -16.20
N GLN A 93 -5.57 -0.05 -16.68
CA GLN A 93 -4.57 0.62 -17.51
C GLN A 93 -3.28 0.87 -16.72
N MET A 94 -3.37 1.32 -15.47
CA MET A 94 -2.20 1.51 -14.60
C MET A 94 -1.45 0.20 -14.33
N LEU A 95 -2.16 -0.90 -14.13
CA LEU A 95 -1.56 -2.23 -13.95
C LEU A 95 -0.82 -2.69 -15.21
N VAL A 96 -1.39 -2.47 -16.41
CA VAL A 96 -0.72 -2.80 -17.68
C VAL A 96 0.55 -1.98 -17.86
N VAL A 97 0.51 -0.68 -17.54
CA VAL A 97 1.71 0.18 -17.61
C VAL A 97 2.77 -0.28 -16.61
N ALA A 98 2.40 -0.54 -15.35
CA ALA A 98 3.32 -1.02 -14.33
C ALA A 98 3.99 -2.36 -14.72
N LEU A 99 3.21 -3.30 -15.26
CA LEU A 99 3.71 -4.58 -15.75
C LEU A 99 4.66 -4.39 -16.93
N SER A 100 4.31 -3.52 -17.88
CA SER A 100 5.15 -3.23 -19.05
C SER A 100 6.51 -2.65 -18.64
N VAL A 101 6.53 -1.69 -17.71
CA VAL A 101 7.78 -1.10 -17.18
C VAL A 101 8.60 -2.16 -16.43
N THR A 102 7.96 -3.02 -15.65
CA THR A 102 8.63 -4.10 -14.92
C THR A 102 9.29 -5.10 -15.87
N VAL A 103 8.60 -5.52 -16.94
CA VAL A 103 9.16 -6.42 -17.96
C VAL A 103 10.34 -5.75 -18.68
N ALA A 104 10.22 -4.47 -19.03
CA ALA A 104 11.32 -3.74 -19.67
C ALA A 104 12.55 -3.64 -18.76
N ALA A 105 12.37 -3.35 -17.47
CA ALA A 105 13.45 -3.32 -16.49
C ALA A 105 14.12 -4.71 -16.32
N LEU A 106 13.33 -5.78 -16.31
CA LEU A 106 13.84 -7.14 -16.23
C LEU A 106 14.69 -7.50 -17.46
N LEU A 107 14.20 -7.20 -18.67
CA LEU A 107 14.96 -7.41 -19.91
C LEU A 107 16.26 -6.61 -19.94
N TRP A 108 16.25 -5.39 -19.39
CA TRP A 108 17.45 -4.57 -19.27
C TRP A 108 18.49 -5.22 -18.36
N ILE A 109 18.08 -5.75 -17.20
CA ILE A 109 18.97 -6.43 -16.25
C ILE A 109 19.53 -7.73 -16.84
N MET A 110 18.80 -8.40 -17.72
CA MET A 110 19.24 -9.65 -18.36
C MET A 110 20.24 -9.46 -19.51
N ARG A 111 20.50 -8.22 -19.94
CA ARG A 111 21.48 -7.89 -20.99
C ARG A 111 22.85 -7.60 -20.39
#